data_AF-A0A9W5F314-F1
#
_entry.id   AF-A0A9W5F314-F1
#
_cell.length_a   1.000
_cell.length_b   1.000
_cell.length_c   1.000
_cell.angle_alpha   90.00
_cell.angle_beta   90.00
_cell.angle_gamma   90.00
#
_symmetry.space_group_name_H-M   'P 1'
#
loop_
_entity.id
_entity.type
_entity.pdbx_description
1 polymer ?
#
loop_
_entity_poly.entity_id
_entity_poly.type
_entity_poly.pdbx_seq_one_letter_code
_entity_poly.pdbx_strand_id
1 'polypeptide(L)'
;MVSSRQMALFVEAATKAGAKLVLVGDPEQLKPIEAGAAFRAIADRIGNAELETIYRQREQWMRDASLDLARGNVGKAVAAYQSNGKMIGSELKADAVTNLIADWNRDYDPAKSTLILAHLRRDVRMLNEMARAQLIERGIIAPGFVFKTADGVRSFAAGDQIVFLKNEGSIGVKNGMLAKVVESSAGRLIAEIGDGEHRRQVSVEQRFYNNVDHGYATTVHKSQGATVDSVKVLASLSLDRHLTYVAMTRHREDLGVYYGSRSFAKAGGLVEILSRRNSKETTLDYAGGSIYRQALRFAEARGLHLVNVARTVARDRLEWTVRQKEKLVDLAGRLAAMGVRLGYATSTTRTVPNEAKEARPMVAGITTFPKSIDQAVEDKLAADPALKKQWEEVSMRFHHVYAQPEAAFKAANVDAMLSDQATAARTIARIANEPESFGALKGKTGLLASRGDKVDRDRALKNVTPLADSISDYLRQRGDAERRNHAEELAVRRQVSLEIPALSSNAKSVLERVRDAIDRNDLPSGLEYALADKMVKAELEGFAKAVNERFGERTFLPLAAKDANGEAFQRVTSGMNAAQKSEVQQAWNTMRTVQQLNAHERSVTALKQAETLRQTKSEGLSLK
;
A
#
# COMPACT_ATOMS: atom_id res chain seq x y z
N MET A 1 5.15 -1.83 -12.04
CA MET A 1 5.30 -2.71 -13.23
C MET A 1 4.37 -3.93 -13.21
N VAL A 2 4.11 -4.58 -12.08
CA VAL A 2 3.21 -5.75 -11.98
C VAL A 2 1.74 -5.33 -11.92
N SER A 3 0.87 -5.94 -12.73
CA SER A 3 -0.56 -5.64 -12.74
C SER A 3 -1.31 -6.27 -11.56
N SER A 4 -2.55 -5.82 -11.30
CA SER A 4 -3.33 -6.35 -10.18
C SER A 4 -3.64 -7.84 -10.33
N ARG A 5 -3.86 -8.29 -11.57
CA ARG A 5 -4.09 -9.72 -11.90
C ARG A 5 -2.85 -10.56 -11.62
N GLN A 6 -1.68 -10.10 -12.09
CA GLN A 6 -0.42 -10.80 -11.87
C GLN A 6 -0.06 -10.85 -10.38
N MET A 7 -0.27 -9.74 -9.66
CA MET A 7 -0.04 -9.69 -8.22
C MET A 7 -0.95 -10.66 -7.47
N ALA A 8 -2.23 -10.76 -7.84
CA ALA A 8 -3.16 -11.70 -7.23
C ALA A 8 -2.68 -13.16 -7.40
N LEU A 9 -2.24 -13.55 -8.59
CA LEU A 9 -1.67 -14.89 -8.83
C LEU A 9 -0.42 -15.16 -7.97
N PHE A 10 0.45 -14.16 -7.83
CA PHE A 10 1.68 -14.31 -7.04
C PHE A 10 1.38 -14.43 -5.54
N VAL A 11 0.48 -13.60 -5.03
CA VAL A 11 0.00 -13.66 -3.64
C VAL A 11 -0.67 -15.01 -3.36
N GLU A 12 -1.51 -15.50 -4.27
CA GLU A 12 -2.18 -16.80 -4.13
C GLU A 12 -1.18 -17.96 -4.09
N ALA A 13 -0.20 -17.96 -5.00
CA ALA A 13 0.84 -18.99 -5.03
C ALA A 13 1.71 -18.98 -3.75
N ALA A 14 2.13 -17.80 -3.30
CA ALA A 14 2.89 -17.66 -2.05
C ALA A 14 2.09 -18.13 -0.83
N THR A 15 0.80 -17.78 -0.78
CA THR A 15 -0.11 -18.19 0.31
C THR A 15 -0.27 -19.71 0.33
N LYS A 16 -0.54 -20.35 -0.82
CA LYS A 16 -0.66 -21.82 -0.94
C LYS A 16 0.61 -22.56 -0.51
N ALA A 17 1.78 -21.97 -0.76
CA ALA A 17 3.06 -22.55 -0.38
C ALA A 17 3.44 -22.29 1.09
N GLY A 18 2.66 -21.49 1.84
CA GLY A 18 3.03 -21.03 3.19
C GLY A 18 4.28 -20.13 3.19
N ALA A 19 4.61 -19.51 2.06
CA ALA A 19 5.83 -18.73 1.89
C ALA A 19 5.63 -17.27 2.32
N LYS A 20 6.72 -16.65 2.81
CA LYS A 20 6.76 -15.21 3.08
C LYS A 20 6.92 -14.43 1.76
N LEU A 21 6.01 -13.52 1.49
CA LEU A 21 6.10 -12.59 0.38
C LEU A 21 6.69 -11.24 0.83
N VAL A 22 7.84 -10.87 0.27
CA VAL A 22 8.43 -9.53 0.45
C VAL A 22 8.36 -8.80 -0.89
N LEU A 23 7.59 -7.71 -0.95
CA LEU A 23 7.47 -6.88 -2.14
C LEU A 23 8.42 -5.70 -2.04
N VAL A 24 9.26 -5.53 -3.05
CA VAL A 24 10.20 -4.40 -3.16
C VAL A 24 9.80 -3.57 -4.39
N GLY A 25 9.67 -2.27 -4.20
CA GLY A 25 9.26 -1.37 -5.26
C GLY A 25 8.98 0.02 -4.73
N ASP A 26 8.60 0.90 -5.64
CA ASP A 26 8.36 2.31 -5.37
C ASP A 26 6.94 2.63 -5.88
N PRO A 27 6.00 3.00 -4.98
CA PRO A 27 4.61 3.27 -5.35
C PRO A 27 4.45 4.56 -6.15
N GLU A 28 5.44 5.44 -6.13
CA GLU A 28 5.44 6.75 -6.78
C GLU A 28 6.09 6.72 -8.17
N GLN A 29 6.76 5.61 -8.53
CA GLN A 29 7.18 5.36 -9.91
C GLN A 29 6.00 5.07 -10.85
N LEU A 30 6.32 4.97 -12.15
CA LEU A 30 5.35 4.69 -13.18
C LEU A 30 4.55 3.43 -12.90
N LYS A 31 3.24 3.59 -13.12
CA LYS A 31 2.23 2.58 -12.85
C LYS A 31 2.32 1.45 -13.88
N PRO A 32 1.85 0.24 -13.54
CA PRO A 32 1.78 -0.87 -14.49
C PRO A 32 1.05 -0.44 -15.77
N ILE A 33 1.42 -1.00 -16.93
CA ILE A 33 0.72 -0.71 -18.20
C ILE A 33 -0.71 -1.24 -18.14
N GLU A 34 -0.89 -2.45 -17.61
CA GLU A 34 -2.18 -3.08 -17.35
C GLU A 34 -2.94 -2.42 -16.17
N ALA A 35 -4.15 -2.92 -15.88
CA ALA A 35 -5.06 -2.29 -14.93
C ALA A 35 -4.64 -2.42 -13.45
N GLY A 36 -4.92 -1.33 -12.72
CA GLY A 36 -4.76 -1.19 -11.27
C GLY A 36 -3.33 -0.92 -10.79
N ALA A 37 -3.19 -0.85 -9.47
CA ALA A 37 -1.99 -0.42 -8.77
C ALA A 37 -1.84 -1.22 -7.46
N ALA A 38 -1.82 -2.56 -7.58
CA ALA A 38 -1.82 -3.46 -6.42
C ALA A 38 -0.67 -3.22 -5.44
N PHE A 39 0.53 -2.88 -5.91
CA PHE A 39 1.66 -2.57 -5.03
C PHE A 39 1.37 -1.37 -4.12
N ARG A 40 0.83 -0.27 -4.67
CA ARG A 40 0.40 0.88 -3.87
C ARG A 40 -0.71 0.49 -2.88
N ALA A 41 -1.73 -0.21 -3.35
CA ALA A 41 -2.84 -0.62 -2.48
C ALA A 41 -2.39 -1.52 -1.30
N ILE A 42 -1.40 -2.39 -1.52
CA ILE A 42 -0.79 -3.20 -0.46
C ILE A 42 0.03 -2.31 0.48
N ALA A 43 0.87 -1.42 -0.05
CA ALA A 43 1.70 -0.52 0.75
C ALA A 43 0.85 0.42 1.63
N ASP A 44 -0.24 0.99 1.09
CA ASP A 44 -1.14 1.90 1.80
C ASP A 44 -1.89 1.17 2.94
N ARG A 45 -2.25 -0.11 2.75
CA ARG A 45 -3.10 -0.86 3.69
C ARG A 45 -2.32 -1.65 4.75
N ILE A 46 -1.19 -2.24 4.37
CA ILE A 46 -0.36 -3.07 5.27
C ILE A 46 0.75 -2.24 5.92
N GLY A 47 1.03 -1.05 5.36
CA GLY A 47 2.23 -0.29 5.67
C GLY A 47 3.44 -0.80 4.89
N ASN A 48 4.51 -0.02 4.91
CA ASN A 48 5.77 -0.36 4.25
C ASN A 48 6.95 0.19 5.07
N ALA A 49 8.16 -0.26 4.74
CA ALA A 49 9.39 0.34 5.22
C ALA A 49 10.03 1.09 4.06
N GLU A 50 10.34 2.37 4.26
CA GLU A 50 10.93 3.23 3.25
C GLU A 50 12.45 3.26 3.39
N LEU A 51 13.14 3.22 2.25
CA LEU A 51 14.59 3.44 2.18
C LEU A 51 14.83 4.86 1.70
N GLU A 52 15.35 5.72 2.59
CA GLU A 52 15.52 7.14 2.31
C GLU A 52 16.89 7.47 1.69
N THR A 53 17.87 6.59 1.84
CA THR A 53 19.24 6.85 1.36
C THR A 53 19.36 6.64 -0.14
N ILE A 54 19.55 7.74 -0.85
CA ILE A 54 19.79 7.75 -2.29
C ILE A 54 21.30 7.69 -2.56
N TYR A 55 21.77 6.62 -3.18
CA TYR A 55 23.19 6.46 -3.55
C TYR A 55 23.51 6.89 -4.99
N ARG A 56 22.48 7.11 -5.82
CA ARG A 56 22.63 7.33 -7.27
C ARG A 56 23.19 8.72 -7.59
N GLN A 57 22.57 9.77 -7.04
CA GLN A 57 22.94 11.15 -7.30
C GLN A 57 24.18 11.54 -6.47
N ARG A 58 25.17 12.15 -7.11
CA ARG A 58 26.44 12.52 -6.46
C ARG A 58 26.31 13.69 -5.50
N GLU A 59 25.58 14.72 -5.89
CA GLU A 59 25.40 15.95 -5.10
C GLU A 59 24.27 15.82 -4.08
N GLN A 60 24.45 16.40 -2.89
CA GLN A 60 23.46 16.32 -1.81
C GLN A 60 22.13 16.97 -2.21
N TRP A 61 22.16 18.15 -2.82
CA TRP A 61 20.94 18.85 -3.22
C TRP A 61 20.13 18.07 -4.27
N MET A 62 20.77 17.28 -5.13
CA MET A 62 20.09 16.41 -6.10
C MET A 62 19.43 15.22 -5.41
N ARG A 63 20.05 14.68 -4.35
CA ARG A 63 19.44 13.65 -3.49
C ARG A 63 18.19 14.21 -2.80
N ASP A 64 18.30 15.38 -2.21
CA ASP A 64 17.19 16.04 -1.51
C ASP A 64 16.04 16.35 -2.48
N ALA A 65 16.33 16.88 -3.67
CA ALA A 65 15.33 17.14 -4.71
C ALA A 65 14.67 15.84 -5.22
N SER A 66 15.43 14.74 -5.36
CA SER A 66 14.91 13.43 -5.74
C SER A 66 13.97 12.85 -4.68
N LEU A 67 14.29 13.04 -3.39
CA LEU A 67 13.45 12.66 -2.26
C LEU A 67 12.16 13.50 -2.22
N ASP A 68 12.26 14.80 -2.49
CA ASP A 68 11.09 15.69 -2.61
C ASP A 68 10.16 15.27 -3.76
N LEU A 69 10.70 14.89 -4.92
CA LEU A 69 9.88 14.35 -6.01
C LEU A 69 9.17 13.05 -5.61
N ALA A 70 9.87 12.13 -4.93
CA ALA A 70 9.28 10.88 -4.44
C ALA A 70 8.13 11.16 -3.47
N ARG A 71 8.34 12.03 -2.48
CA ARG A 71 7.32 12.46 -1.50
C ARG A 71 6.21 13.33 -2.08
N GLY A 72 6.34 13.76 -3.34
CA GLY A 72 5.35 14.56 -4.04
C GLY A 72 5.44 16.07 -3.82
N ASN A 73 6.51 16.53 -3.19
CA ASN A 73 6.85 17.94 -3.03
C ASN A 73 7.45 18.52 -4.33
N VAL A 74 6.75 18.34 -5.46
CA VAL A 74 7.26 18.70 -6.80
C VAL A 74 7.68 20.17 -6.88
N GLY A 75 6.95 21.08 -6.22
CA GLY A 75 7.33 22.50 -6.16
C GLY A 75 8.70 22.75 -5.55
N LYS A 76 9.06 22.06 -4.45
CA LYS A 76 10.38 22.18 -3.81
C LYS A 76 11.49 21.66 -4.72
N ALA A 77 11.27 20.49 -5.33
CA ALA A 77 12.22 19.91 -6.26
C ALA A 77 12.45 20.79 -7.50
N VAL A 78 11.37 21.31 -8.11
CA VAL A 78 11.47 22.24 -9.24
C VAL A 78 12.23 23.50 -8.84
N ALA A 79 11.97 24.06 -7.65
CA ALA A 79 12.70 25.21 -7.14
C ALA A 79 14.20 24.91 -6.96
N ALA A 80 14.56 23.74 -6.43
CA ALA A 80 15.95 23.32 -6.28
C ALA A 80 16.68 23.13 -7.62
N TYR A 81 16.02 22.53 -8.62
CA TYR A 81 16.59 22.45 -9.97
C TYR A 81 16.67 23.83 -10.64
N GLN A 82 15.70 24.70 -10.41
CA GLN A 82 15.69 26.05 -10.95
C GLN A 82 16.82 26.91 -10.36
N SER A 83 17.05 26.86 -9.05
CA SER A 83 18.14 27.59 -8.40
C SER A 83 19.53 27.14 -8.86
N ASN A 84 19.64 25.89 -9.33
CA ASN A 84 20.86 25.33 -9.90
C ASN A 84 20.93 25.46 -11.44
N GLY A 85 20.06 26.26 -12.06
CA GLY A 85 20.06 26.53 -13.50
C GLY A 85 19.67 25.33 -14.37
N LYS A 86 19.02 24.32 -13.79
CA LYS A 86 18.65 23.06 -14.47
C LYS A 86 17.24 23.07 -15.06
N MET A 87 16.49 24.14 -14.87
CA MET A 87 15.18 24.37 -15.50
C MET A 87 15.33 25.42 -16.61
N ILE A 88 15.37 24.99 -17.87
CA ILE A 88 15.60 25.83 -19.05
C ILE A 88 14.27 26.09 -19.75
N GLY A 89 13.72 27.28 -19.57
CA GLY A 89 12.52 27.73 -20.27
C GLY A 89 12.87 28.48 -21.56
N SER A 90 12.26 28.10 -22.68
CA SER A 90 12.23 28.90 -23.92
C SER A 90 10.82 29.37 -24.22
N GLU A 91 10.61 30.41 -25.02
CA GLU A 91 9.25 30.91 -25.29
C GLU A 91 8.35 29.80 -25.88
N LEU A 92 8.83 29.15 -26.95
CA LEU A 92 8.12 28.06 -27.61
C LEU A 92 8.77 26.70 -27.32
N LYS A 93 7.96 25.64 -27.49
CA LYS A 93 8.45 24.26 -27.40
C LYS A 93 9.51 23.97 -28.46
N ALA A 94 9.39 24.53 -29.66
CA ALA A 94 10.35 24.33 -30.74
C ALA A 94 11.73 24.86 -30.34
N ASP A 95 11.79 26.05 -29.75
CA ASP A 95 13.03 26.65 -29.25
C ASP A 95 13.63 25.82 -28.10
N ALA A 96 12.78 25.28 -27.22
CA ALA A 96 13.23 24.40 -26.14
C ALA A 96 13.86 23.09 -26.68
N VAL A 97 13.34 22.56 -27.79
CA VAL A 97 13.91 21.38 -28.48
C VAL A 97 15.27 21.72 -29.08
N THR A 98 15.39 22.85 -29.77
CA THR A 98 16.66 23.30 -30.35
C THR A 98 17.72 23.50 -29.27
N ASN A 99 17.37 24.19 -28.18
CA ASN A 99 18.28 24.42 -27.05
C ASN A 99 18.69 23.11 -26.36
N LEU A 100 17.75 22.17 -26.19
CA LEU A 100 18.05 20.85 -25.64
C LEU A 100 19.08 20.11 -26.49
N ILE A 101 18.89 20.06 -27.81
CA ILE A 101 19.82 19.38 -28.72
C ILE A 101 21.17 20.09 -28.76
N ALA A 102 21.20 21.42 -28.75
CA ALA A 102 22.44 22.20 -28.70
C ALA A 102 23.25 21.91 -27.42
N ASP A 103 22.59 21.93 -26.25
CA ASP A 103 23.22 21.60 -24.98
C ASP A 103 23.67 20.14 -24.93
N TRP A 104 22.82 19.21 -25.38
CA TRP A 104 23.19 17.79 -25.46
C TRP A 104 24.40 17.57 -26.37
N ASN A 105 24.46 18.24 -27.53
CA ASN A 105 25.56 18.11 -28.47
C ASN A 105 26.86 18.70 -27.89
N ARG A 106 26.78 19.88 -27.26
CA ARG A 106 27.93 20.50 -26.57
C ARG A 106 28.50 19.58 -25.48
N ASP A 107 27.62 18.97 -24.69
CA ASP A 107 27.99 18.15 -23.55
C ASP A 107 28.25 16.67 -23.95
N TYR A 108 28.16 16.32 -25.25
CA TYR A 108 28.26 14.93 -25.71
C TYR A 108 29.67 14.37 -25.52
N ASP A 109 29.76 13.32 -24.71
CA ASP A 109 30.97 12.54 -24.46
C ASP A 109 30.66 11.05 -24.72
N PRO A 110 31.33 10.40 -25.70
CA PRO A 110 31.16 8.97 -25.99
C PRO A 110 31.49 8.02 -24.84
N ALA A 111 32.24 8.48 -23.83
CA ALA A 111 32.62 7.71 -22.65
C ALA A 111 31.58 7.79 -21.52
N LYS A 112 30.70 8.80 -21.54
CA LYS A 112 29.63 8.97 -20.55
C LYS A 112 28.29 8.50 -21.07
N SER A 113 27.46 7.99 -20.16
CA SER A 113 26.09 7.61 -20.50
C SER A 113 25.18 8.84 -20.47
N THR A 114 24.56 9.17 -21.61
CA THR A 114 23.62 10.29 -21.74
C THR A 114 22.30 9.82 -22.33
N LEU A 115 21.18 10.35 -21.81
CA LEU A 115 19.85 10.01 -22.30
C LEU A 115 18.94 11.23 -22.40
N ILE A 116 18.28 11.37 -23.56
CA ILE A 116 17.21 12.34 -23.74
C ILE A 116 15.87 11.67 -23.41
N LEU A 117 15.02 12.33 -22.62
CA LEU A 117 13.72 11.83 -22.22
C LEU A 117 12.60 12.75 -22.68
N ALA A 118 11.57 12.17 -23.29
CA ALA A 118 10.33 12.88 -23.61
C ALA A 118 9.12 11.98 -23.33
N HIS A 119 7.93 12.58 -23.20
CA HIS A 119 6.72 11.77 -23.02
C HIS A 119 6.20 11.22 -24.38
N LEU A 120 6.10 12.08 -25.40
CA LEU A 120 5.41 11.73 -26.64
C LEU A 120 6.36 11.06 -27.64
N ARG A 121 5.92 9.97 -28.28
CA ARG A 121 6.71 9.23 -29.28
C ARG A 121 7.15 10.09 -30.47
N ARG A 122 6.30 11.04 -30.90
CA ARG A 122 6.65 11.99 -31.97
C ARG A 122 7.84 12.87 -31.59
N ASP A 123 7.91 13.29 -30.32
CA ASP A 123 9.00 14.13 -29.83
C ASP A 123 10.28 13.29 -29.71
N VAL A 124 10.17 12.04 -29.22
CA VAL A 124 11.29 11.09 -29.17
C VAL A 124 11.89 10.85 -30.56
N ARG A 125 11.05 10.66 -31.58
CA ARG A 125 11.52 10.47 -32.97
C ARG A 125 12.30 11.70 -33.46
N MET A 126 11.70 12.87 -33.33
CA MET A 126 12.32 14.15 -33.71
C MET A 126 13.66 14.36 -32.98
N LEU A 127 13.71 14.12 -31.67
CA LEU A 127 14.94 14.28 -30.87
C LEU A 127 16.03 13.30 -31.29
N ASN A 128 15.68 12.04 -31.61
CA ASN A 128 16.65 11.07 -32.13
C ASN A 128 17.24 11.49 -33.48
N GLU A 129 16.38 11.95 -34.40
CA GLU A 129 16.80 12.43 -35.72
C GLU A 129 17.74 13.63 -35.60
N MET A 130 17.39 14.62 -34.77
CA MET A 130 18.21 15.81 -34.54
C MET A 130 19.53 15.49 -33.83
N ALA A 131 19.51 14.64 -32.80
CA ALA A 131 20.71 14.24 -32.07
C ALA A 131 21.70 13.51 -32.99
N ARG A 132 21.20 12.56 -33.79
CA ARG A 132 22.03 11.81 -34.75
C ARG A 132 22.60 12.72 -35.84
N ALA A 133 21.81 13.66 -36.36
CA ALA A 133 22.27 14.61 -37.37
C ALA A 133 23.48 15.42 -36.87
N GLN A 134 23.47 15.87 -35.62
CA GLN A 134 24.59 16.60 -35.01
C GLN A 134 25.86 15.74 -34.90
N LEU A 135 25.75 14.44 -34.60
CA LEU A 135 26.91 13.55 -34.56
C LEU A 135 27.50 13.27 -35.95
N ILE A 136 26.67 13.22 -36.99
CA ILE A 136 27.12 13.10 -38.38
C ILE A 136 27.82 14.38 -38.82
N GLU A 137 27.24 15.53 -38.53
CA GLU A 137 27.80 16.85 -38.87
C GLU A 137 29.18 17.05 -38.22
N ARG A 138 29.37 16.58 -36.98
CA ARG A 138 30.66 16.58 -36.28
C ARG A 138 31.64 15.49 -36.73
N GLY A 139 31.22 14.58 -37.62
CA GLY A 139 32.03 13.45 -38.07
C GLY A 139 32.32 12.39 -37.00
N ILE A 140 31.55 12.37 -35.91
CA ILE A 140 31.69 11.36 -34.84
C ILE A 140 31.18 10.00 -35.30
N ILE A 141 30.12 10.00 -36.13
CA ILE A 141 29.56 8.80 -36.77
C ILE A 141 29.38 9.04 -38.26
N ALA A 142 29.47 7.97 -39.05
CA ALA A 142 29.14 8.00 -40.47
C ALA A 142 27.60 8.05 -40.69
N PRO A 143 27.13 8.37 -41.92
CA PRO A 143 25.71 8.26 -42.27
C PRO A 143 25.13 6.86 -42.03
N GLY A 144 25.96 5.82 -42.12
CA GLY A 144 25.63 4.44 -41.79
C GLY A 144 24.95 3.66 -42.92
N PHE A 145 24.57 2.43 -42.62
CA PHE A 145 23.90 1.53 -43.56
C PHE A 145 22.39 1.50 -43.32
N VAL A 146 21.63 1.37 -44.41
CA VAL A 146 20.18 1.25 -44.38
C VAL A 146 19.77 -0.07 -43.73
N PHE A 147 18.80 0.00 -42.83
CA PHE A 147 18.20 -1.12 -42.12
C PHE A 147 16.68 -0.92 -42.07
N LYS A 148 15.89 -1.89 -42.56
CA LYS A 148 14.42 -1.78 -42.50
C LYS A 148 13.95 -2.26 -41.13
N THR A 149 13.62 -1.32 -40.25
CA THR A 149 13.04 -1.63 -38.94
C THR A 149 11.54 -1.81 -39.05
N ALA A 150 10.90 -2.33 -37.99
CA ALA A 150 9.46 -2.49 -37.93
C ALA A 150 8.70 -1.15 -38.03
N ASP A 151 9.31 -0.04 -37.60
CA ASP A 151 8.73 1.31 -37.60
C ASP A 151 9.28 2.19 -38.76
N GLY A 152 9.78 1.54 -39.81
CA GLY A 152 10.23 2.16 -41.05
C GLY A 152 11.73 2.00 -41.33
N VAL A 153 12.19 2.61 -42.42
CA VAL A 153 13.59 2.57 -42.79
C VAL A 153 14.40 3.49 -41.87
N ARG A 154 15.54 3.01 -41.37
CA ARG A 154 16.52 3.77 -40.58
C ARG A 154 17.92 3.50 -41.11
N SER A 155 18.86 4.37 -40.76
CA SER A 155 20.28 4.15 -41.00
C SER A 155 21.02 4.04 -39.67
N PHE A 156 21.95 3.08 -39.59
CA PHE A 156 22.78 2.84 -38.41
C PHE A 156 24.26 2.79 -38.79
N ALA A 157 25.08 3.44 -37.97
CA ALA A 157 26.53 3.51 -38.09
C ALA A 157 27.20 2.94 -36.84
N ALA A 158 28.46 2.52 -36.95
CA ALA A 158 29.30 2.31 -35.78
C ALA A 158 29.30 3.59 -34.91
N GLY A 159 29.16 3.42 -33.60
CA GLY A 159 28.99 4.49 -32.63
C GLY A 159 27.54 4.87 -32.32
N ASP A 160 26.56 4.47 -33.14
CA ASP A 160 25.15 4.82 -32.89
C ASP A 160 24.63 4.22 -31.56
N GLN A 161 23.88 5.01 -30.80
CA GLN A 161 23.08 4.48 -29.69
C GLN A 161 21.73 4.00 -30.21
N ILE A 162 21.35 2.77 -29.87
CA ILE A 162 20.11 2.12 -30.31
C ILE A 162 19.28 1.62 -29.12
N VAL A 163 18.01 1.37 -29.36
CA VAL A 163 17.09 0.77 -28.39
C VAL A 163 16.36 -0.44 -28.99
N PHE A 164 16.31 -1.53 -28.24
CA PHE A 164 15.53 -2.71 -28.59
C PHE A 164 14.05 -2.49 -28.24
N LEU A 165 13.13 -2.78 -29.16
CA LEU A 165 11.70 -2.53 -28.99
C LEU A 165 10.86 -3.78 -28.69
N LYS A 166 11.45 -4.98 -28.79
CA LYS A 166 10.79 -6.26 -28.53
C LYS A 166 11.72 -7.18 -27.73
N ASN A 167 11.14 -8.03 -26.87
CA ASN A 167 11.91 -9.07 -26.19
C ASN A 167 12.27 -10.16 -27.20
N GLU A 168 13.53 -10.59 -27.22
CA GLU A 168 13.97 -11.73 -28.03
C GLU A 168 15.00 -12.54 -27.24
N GLY A 169 14.59 -13.74 -26.82
CA GLY A 169 15.36 -14.57 -25.89
C GLY A 169 16.61 -15.17 -26.52
N SER A 170 16.57 -15.48 -27.83
CA SER A 170 17.68 -16.09 -28.57
C SER A 170 18.96 -15.23 -28.57
N ILE A 171 18.80 -13.90 -28.65
CA ILE A 171 19.89 -12.91 -28.54
C ILE A 171 19.96 -12.26 -27.14
N GLY A 172 19.07 -12.65 -26.23
CA GLY A 172 19.00 -12.18 -24.84
C GLY A 172 18.61 -10.71 -24.68
N VAL A 173 17.97 -10.10 -25.67
CA VAL A 173 17.60 -8.66 -25.63
C VAL A 173 16.20 -8.47 -25.06
N LYS A 174 16.01 -7.35 -24.37
CA LYS A 174 14.73 -6.97 -23.75
C LYS A 174 14.24 -5.64 -24.33
N ASN A 175 12.93 -5.47 -24.42
CA ASN A 175 12.32 -4.20 -24.80
C ASN A 175 12.73 -3.08 -23.84
N GLY A 176 13.23 -1.98 -24.38
CA GLY A 176 13.76 -0.82 -23.65
C GLY A 176 15.26 -0.89 -23.37
N MET A 177 15.93 -2.00 -23.69
CA MET A 177 17.37 -2.14 -23.53
C MET A 177 18.12 -1.24 -24.52
N LEU A 178 19.04 -0.42 -24.00
CA LEU A 178 19.94 0.42 -24.79
C LEU A 178 21.18 -0.37 -25.18
N ALA A 179 21.74 -0.04 -26.34
CA ALA A 179 22.98 -0.61 -26.83
C ALA A 179 23.75 0.38 -27.69
N LYS A 180 25.06 0.18 -27.81
CA LYS A 180 25.93 0.95 -28.70
C LYS A 180 26.34 0.09 -29.88
N VAL A 181 26.15 0.58 -31.10
CA VAL A 181 26.55 -0.14 -32.31
C VAL A 181 28.08 -0.11 -32.40
N VAL A 182 28.70 -1.28 -32.47
CA VAL A 182 30.15 -1.45 -32.65
C VAL A 182 30.47 -1.56 -34.13
N GLU A 183 29.65 -2.32 -34.86
CA GLU A 183 29.80 -2.53 -36.29
C GLU A 183 28.43 -2.46 -36.96
N SER A 184 28.35 -1.82 -38.12
CA SER A 184 27.17 -1.85 -38.97
C SER A 184 27.54 -2.22 -40.40
N SER A 185 26.69 -3.04 -41.02
CA SER A 185 26.74 -3.40 -42.43
C SER A 185 25.30 -3.51 -42.97
N ALA A 186 25.16 -3.73 -44.28
CA ALA A 186 23.84 -3.82 -44.91
C ALA A 186 22.99 -4.94 -44.29
N GLY A 187 21.94 -4.57 -43.54
CA GLY A 187 21.02 -5.49 -42.90
C GLY A 187 21.58 -6.24 -41.67
N ARG A 188 22.75 -5.85 -41.15
CA ARG A 188 23.34 -6.46 -39.94
C ARG A 188 23.99 -5.41 -39.04
N LEU A 189 23.79 -5.57 -37.74
CA LEU A 189 24.36 -4.72 -36.69
C LEU A 189 25.02 -5.61 -35.64
N ILE A 190 26.19 -5.21 -35.16
CA ILE A 190 26.77 -5.74 -33.93
C ILE A 190 26.65 -4.65 -32.89
N ALA A 191 25.91 -4.93 -31.81
CA ALA A 191 25.65 -3.96 -30.76
C ALA A 191 26.18 -4.47 -29.41
N GLU A 192 26.83 -3.59 -28.66
CA GLU A 192 27.29 -3.83 -27.31
C GLU A 192 26.21 -3.41 -26.31
N ILE A 193 25.90 -4.31 -25.38
CA ILE A 193 24.90 -4.14 -24.32
C ILE A 193 25.60 -4.26 -22.96
N GLY A 194 25.21 -3.43 -22.01
CA GLY A 194 25.65 -3.49 -20.61
C GLY A 194 26.78 -2.50 -20.29
N ASP A 195 27.07 -2.37 -19.00
CA ASP A 195 28.09 -1.46 -18.48
C ASP A 195 29.17 -2.25 -17.71
N GLY A 196 30.41 -1.76 -17.73
CA GLY A 196 31.53 -2.34 -17.00
C GLY A 196 31.81 -3.80 -17.39
N GLU A 197 31.93 -4.67 -16.39
CA GLU A 197 32.25 -6.09 -16.55
C GLU A 197 31.16 -6.92 -17.23
N HIS A 198 29.95 -6.37 -17.40
CA HIS A 198 28.81 -7.09 -17.99
C HIS A 198 28.57 -6.73 -19.46
N ARG A 199 29.57 -6.15 -20.14
CA ARG A 199 29.50 -5.85 -21.57
C ARG A 199 29.46 -7.12 -22.39
N ARG A 200 28.46 -7.24 -23.25
CA ARG A 200 28.33 -8.34 -24.22
C ARG A 200 27.93 -7.79 -25.58
N GLN A 201 28.43 -8.43 -26.62
CA GLN A 201 28.03 -8.12 -27.99
C GLN A 201 26.86 -9.01 -28.43
N VAL A 202 25.94 -8.44 -29.18
CA VAL A 202 24.84 -9.15 -29.83
C VAL A 202 24.85 -8.86 -31.32
N SER A 203 24.71 -9.92 -32.12
CA SER A 203 24.51 -9.80 -33.57
C SER A 203 23.02 -9.67 -33.85
N VAL A 204 22.64 -8.58 -34.52
CA VAL A 204 21.27 -8.28 -34.92
C VAL A 204 21.21 -8.30 -36.43
N GLU A 205 20.55 -9.33 -36.95
CA GLU A 205 20.32 -9.47 -38.39
C GLU A 205 18.88 -9.08 -38.70
N GLN A 206 18.72 -8.18 -39.69
CA GLN A 206 17.44 -7.60 -40.08
C GLN A 206 16.37 -8.64 -40.41
N ARG A 207 16.78 -9.81 -40.92
CA ARG A 207 15.88 -10.91 -41.29
C ARG A 207 15.26 -11.61 -40.07
N PHE A 208 15.99 -11.64 -38.95
CA PHE A 208 15.57 -12.33 -37.73
C PHE A 208 15.00 -11.37 -36.69
N TYR A 209 15.51 -10.14 -36.63
CA TYR A 209 15.09 -9.14 -35.66
C TYR A 209 15.14 -7.73 -36.26
N ASN A 210 13.97 -7.10 -36.41
CA ASN A 210 13.82 -5.76 -36.99
C ASN A 210 13.20 -4.73 -36.02
N ASN A 211 13.01 -5.09 -34.74
CA ASN A 211 12.45 -4.22 -33.70
C ASN A 211 13.55 -3.38 -33.01
N VAL A 212 14.24 -2.54 -33.78
CA VAL A 212 15.30 -1.61 -33.33
C VAL A 212 14.95 -0.19 -33.77
N ASP A 213 15.29 0.81 -32.96
CA ASP A 213 15.29 2.22 -33.37
C ASP A 213 16.48 2.97 -32.74
N HIS A 214 16.68 4.23 -33.08
CA HIS A 214 17.68 5.08 -32.42
C HIS A 214 17.36 5.28 -30.93
N GLY A 215 18.39 5.29 -30.09
CA GLY A 215 18.30 5.25 -28.64
C GLY A 215 18.84 6.49 -27.93
N TYR A 216 19.17 7.57 -28.65
CA TYR A 216 19.62 8.85 -28.05
C TYR A 216 18.51 9.48 -27.18
N ALA A 217 17.27 9.39 -27.67
CA ALA A 217 16.07 9.76 -26.97
C ALA A 217 15.17 8.54 -26.75
N THR A 218 14.55 8.46 -25.56
CA THR A 218 13.55 7.43 -25.24
C THR A 218 12.35 8.02 -24.54
N THR A 219 11.24 7.27 -24.52
CA THR A 219 10.09 7.69 -23.71
C THR A 219 10.38 7.52 -22.23
N VAL A 220 9.85 8.41 -21.39
CA VAL A 220 9.97 8.31 -19.91
C VAL A 220 9.56 6.93 -19.37
N HIS A 221 8.59 6.27 -20.02
CA HIS A 221 8.17 4.92 -19.66
C HIS A 221 9.22 3.84 -19.93
N LYS A 222 9.99 3.97 -21.02
CA LYS A 222 11.03 3.01 -21.39
C LYS A 222 12.31 3.20 -20.58
N SER A 223 12.52 4.38 -19.99
CA SER A 223 13.67 4.65 -19.12
C SER A 223 13.46 4.22 -17.67
N GLN A 224 12.32 3.62 -17.32
CA GLN A 224 12.10 3.12 -15.97
C GLN A 224 13.16 2.07 -15.60
N GLY A 225 13.85 2.30 -14.48
CA GLY A 225 14.96 1.46 -14.02
C GLY A 225 16.32 1.82 -14.62
N ALA A 226 16.37 2.62 -15.69
CA ALA A 226 17.63 3.11 -16.24
C ALA A 226 18.29 4.12 -15.28
N THR A 227 19.62 4.12 -15.27
CA THR A 227 20.45 5.10 -14.58
C THR A 227 21.59 5.49 -15.52
N VAL A 228 21.71 6.77 -15.83
CA VAL A 228 22.74 7.31 -16.71
C VAL A 228 23.41 8.52 -16.06
N ASP A 229 24.54 8.96 -16.59
CA ASP A 229 25.32 10.04 -15.98
C ASP A 229 24.65 11.38 -16.19
N SER A 230 24.23 11.67 -17.44
CA SER A 230 23.50 12.90 -17.78
C SER A 230 22.14 12.62 -18.41
N VAL A 231 21.13 13.41 -18.02
CA VAL A 231 19.77 13.33 -18.56
C VAL A 231 19.32 14.70 -19.05
N LYS A 232 18.76 14.76 -20.26
CA LYS A 232 18.05 15.95 -20.75
C LYS A 232 16.58 15.61 -20.95
N VAL A 233 15.67 16.33 -20.28
CA VAL A 233 14.22 16.07 -20.30
C VAL A 233 13.52 17.15 -21.11
N LEU A 234 12.76 16.76 -22.14
CA LEU A 234 11.80 17.66 -22.78
C LEU A 234 10.46 17.57 -22.04
N ALA A 235 10.14 18.60 -21.26
CA ALA A 235 8.87 18.68 -20.54
C ALA A 235 7.73 19.16 -21.45
N SER A 236 6.61 18.45 -21.38
CA SER A 236 5.38 18.74 -22.11
C SER A 236 4.19 18.82 -21.16
N LEU A 237 3.09 19.43 -21.62
CA LEU A 237 1.84 19.56 -20.84
C LEU A 237 1.18 18.21 -20.47
N SER A 238 1.65 17.12 -21.06
CA SER A 238 1.22 15.76 -20.79
C SER A 238 2.01 15.06 -19.68
N LEU A 239 3.02 15.72 -19.10
CA LEU A 239 3.67 15.22 -17.90
C LEU A 239 2.73 15.32 -16.70
N ASP A 240 2.93 14.43 -15.75
CA ASP A 240 2.27 14.39 -14.45
C ASP A 240 3.31 14.13 -13.35
N ARG A 241 2.87 14.02 -12.10
CA ARG A 241 3.77 13.77 -10.97
C ARG A 241 4.66 12.55 -11.15
N HIS A 242 4.10 11.42 -11.60
CA HIS A 242 4.83 10.15 -11.72
C HIS A 242 5.84 10.18 -12.88
N LEU A 243 5.45 10.75 -14.02
CA LEU A 243 6.33 10.96 -15.17
C LEU A 243 7.46 11.92 -14.84
N THR A 244 7.15 13.00 -14.12
CA THR A 244 8.14 13.99 -13.68
C THR A 244 9.16 13.34 -12.74
N TYR A 245 8.69 12.62 -11.72
CA TYR A 245 9.56 11.90 -10.80
C TYR A 245 10.46 10.92 -11.54
N VAL A 246 9.90 10.09 -12.43
CA VAL A 246 10.70 9.13 -13.19
C VAL A 246 11.68 9.82 -14.13
N ALA A 247 11.29 10.87 -14.85
CA ALA A 247 12.18 11.56 -15.78
C ALA A 247 13.35 12.25 -15.07
N MET A 248 13.06 12.94 -13.97
CA MET A 248 14.04 13.77 -13.27
C MET A 248 14.97 12.96 -12.38
N THR A 249 14.72 11.67 -12.10
CA THR A 249 15.57 10.86 -11.19
C THR A 249 16.46 9.82 -11.89
N ARG A 250 16.61 9.87 -13.23
CA ARG A 250 17.47 8.93 -13.98
C ARG A 250 18.96 9.31 -14.04
N HIS A 251 19.32 10.51 -13.63
CA HIS A 251 20.69 11.03 -13.70
C HIS A 251 21.53 10.65 -12.46
N ARG A 252 22.86 10.52 -12.65
CA ARG A 252 23.86 10.45 -11.57
C ARG A 252 24.58 11.79 -11.35
N GLU A 253 24.93 12.47 -12.44
CA GLU A 253 25.78 13.66 -12.46
C GLU A 253 25.02 14.92 -12.86
N ASP A 254 24.20 14.89 -13.92
CA ASP A 254 23.56 16.10 -14.46
C ASP A 254 22.14 15.88 -14.98
N LEU A 255 21.28 16.88 -14.78
CA LEU A 255 19.92 16.93 -15.31
C LEU A 255 19.67 18.30 -15.93
N GLY A 256 19.14 18.35 -17.15
CA GLY A 256 18.55 19.56 -17.73
C GLY A 256 17.09 19.34 -18.12
N VAL A 257 16.18 20.21 -17.70
CA VAL A 257 14.75 20.14 -18.04
C VAL A 257 14.38 21.32 -18.93
N TYR A 258 13.93 21.02 -20.14
CA TYR A 258 13.62 22.00 -21.19
C TYR A 258 12.12 22.08 -21.41
N TYR A 259 11.57 23.29 -21.46
CA TYR A 259 10.13 23.49 -21.63
C TYR A 259 9.77 24.78 -22.36
N GLY A 260 8.62 24.77 -23.04
CA GLY A 260 8.03 25.97 -23.65
C GLY A 260 7.26 26.80 -22.62
N SER A 261 7.86 27.88 -22.12
CA SER A 261 7.33 28.72 -21.05
C SER A 261 5.94 29.27 -21.36
N ARG A 262 5.66 29.67 -22.61
CA ARG A 262 4.35 30.20 -23.03
C ARG A 262 3.24 29.17 -22.89
N SER A 263 3.50 27.91 -23.25
CA SER A 263 2.50 26.83 -23.15
C SER A 263 2.22 26.47 -21.70
N PHE A 264 3.25 26.40 -20.86
CA PHE A 264 3.09 26.10 -19.44
C PHE A 264 2.41 27.24 -18.69
N ALA A 265 2.74 28.51 -18.98
CA ALA A 265 2.08 29.68 -18.39
C ALA A 265 0.56 29.67 -18.68
N LYS A 266 0.16 29.39 -19.92
CA LYS A 266 -1.26 29.28 -20.30
C LYS A 266 -2.00 28.11 -19.64
N ALA A 267 -1.29 27.08 -19.19
CA ALA A 267 -1.89 25.85 -18.65
C ALA A 267 -1.91 25.80 -17.11
N GLY A 268 -1.57 26.89 -16.43
CA GLY A 268 -1.56 27.00 -14.96
C GLY A 268 -0.17 27.06 -14.33
N GLY A 269 0.89 27.06 -15.12
CA GLY A 269 2.28 27.13 -14.65
C GLY A 269 2.98 25.77 -14.60
N LEU A 270 4.31 25.79 -14.58
CA LEU A 270 5.15 24.59 -14.65
C LEU A 270 4.88 23.62 -13.50
N VAL A 271 4.97 24.12 -12.26
CA VAL A 271 4.79 23.31 -11.05
C VAL A 271 3.41 22.66 -11.02
N GLU A 272 2.35 23.40 -11.38
CA GLU A 272 0.98 22.87 -11.39
C GLU A 272 0.85 21.67 -12.32
N ILE A 273 1.34 21.76 -13.56
CA ILE A 273 1.34 20.65 -14.52
C ILE A 273 2.12 19.46 -13.98
N LEU A 274 3.35 19.69 -13.53
CA LEU A 274 4.25 18.63 -13.07
C LEU A 274 3.76 17.98 -11.77
N SER A 275 2.89 18.64 -11.00
CA SER A 275 2.32 18.14 -9.75
C SER A 275 1.01 17.38 -9.94
N ARG A 276 0.43 17.36 -11.16
CA ARG A 276 -0.87 16.73 -11.42
C ARG A 276 -0.85 15.27 -10.99
N ARG A 277 -1.82 14.90 -10.13
CA ARG A 277 -2.01 13.52 -9.67
C ARG A 277 -2.90 12.75 -10.65
N ASN A 278 -2.31 12.21 -11.71
CA ASN A 278 -2.97 11.25 -12.60
C ASN A 278 -2.77 9.82 -12.10
N SER A 279 -3.12 9.58 -10.83
CA SER A 279 -2.93 8.27 -10.23
C SER A 279 -3.91 7.26 -10.82
N LYS A 280 -3.43 6.20 -11.50
CA LYS A 280 -4.28 5.00 -11.74
C LYS A 280 -4.90 4.55 -10.42
N GLU A 281 -6.21 4.45 -10.45
CA GLU A 281 -7.06 4.03 -9.36
C GLU A 281 -7.16 2.50 -9.33
N THR A 282 -7.58 1.98 -8.20
CA THR A 282 -7.89 0.59 -7.95
C THR A 282 -9.31 0.52 -7.42
N THR A 283 -9.97 -0.62 -7.59
CA THR A 283 -11.29 -0.82 -6.98
C THR A 283 -11.24 -0.68 -5.46
N LEU A 284 -10.09 -0.92 -4.82
CA LEU A 284 -9.91 -0.75 -3.38
C LEU A 284 -9.94 0.72 -2.93
N ASP A 285 -9.58 1.69 -3.78
CA ASP A 285 -9.70 3.12 -3.45
C ASP A 285 -11.16 3.56 -3.33
N TYR A 286 -12.06 2.78 -3.93
CA TYR A 286 -13.49 2.98 -3.87
C TYR A 286 -14.15 2.12 -2.79
N ALA A 287 -13.43 1.31 -2.02
CA ALA A 287 -14.02 0.35 -1.07
C ALA A 287 -14.99 0.98 -0.05
N GLY A 288 -14.89 2.30 0.19
CA GLY A 288 -15.85 3.09 0.99
C GLY A 288 -16.80 4.01 0.19
N GLY A 289 -16.71 4.05 -1.14
CA GLY A 289 -17.47 4.91 -2.04
C GLY A 289 -18.62 4.21 -2.78
N SER A 290 -19.61 4.98 -3.23
CA SER A 290 -20.80 4.49 -3.94
C SER A 290 -20.50 3.71 -5.25
N ILE A 291 -19.32 3.95 -5.83
CA ILE A 291 -18.88 3.42 -7.14
C ILE A 291 -18.31 1.99 -7.03
N TYR A 292 -17.85 1.55 -5.85
CA TYR A 292 -17.28 0.20 -5.68
C TYR A 292 -18.26 -0.94 -5.90
N ARG A 293 -19.52 -0.77 -5.44
CA ARG A 293 -20.60 -1.71 -5.72
C ARG A 293 -20.95 -1.78 -7.21
N GLN A 294 -20.85 -0.67 -7.93
CA GLN A 294 -21.06 -0.62 -9.38
C GLN A 294 -19.89 -1.26 -10.14
N ALA A 295 -18.65 -1.06 -9.68
CA ALA A 295 -17.46 -1.70 -10.23
C ALA A 295 -17.45 -3.23 -10.00
N LEU A 296 -17.95 -3.70 -8.85
CA LEU A 296 -18.14 -5.14 -8.58
C LEU A 296 -19.18 -5.75 -9.52
N ARG A 297 -20.36 -5.12 -9.67
CA ARG A 297 -21.42 -5.56 -10.59
C ARG A 297 -20.96 -5.55 -12.05
N PHE A 298 -20.14 -4.56 -12.44
CA PHE A 298 -19.56 -4.47 -13.79
C PHE A 298 -18.53 -5.59 -14.07
N ALA A 299 -17.76 -5.99 -13.04
CA ALA A 299 -16.83 -7.12 -13.14
C ALA A 299 -17.57 -8.48 -13.20
N GLU A 300 -18.66 -8.64 -12.44
CA GLU A 300 -19.54 -9.82 -12.48
C GLU A 300 -20.25 -9.96 -13.83
N ALA A 301 -20.75 -8.86 -14.41
CA ALA A 301 -21.43 -8.84 -15.70
C ALA A 301 -20.53 -9.22 -16.90
N ARG A 302 -19.20 -9.20 -16.75
CA ARG A 302 -18.23 -9.58 -17.79
C ARG A 302 -17.61 -10.97 -17.60
N GLY A 303 -18.15 -11.79 -16.71
CA GLY A 303 -17.72 -13.19 -16.56
C GLY A 303 -16.31 -13.37 -16.00
N LEU A 304 -15.78 -12.35 -15.30
CA LEU A 304 -14.57 -12.49 -14.49
C LEU A 304 -14.93 -13.29 -13.23
N HIS A 305 -14.95 -14.62 -13.35
CA HIS A 305 -15.27 -15.55 -12.27
C HIS A 305 -14.23 -15.46 -11.14
N LEU A 306 -14.48 -14.60 -10.15
CA LEU A 306 -13.83 -14.59 -8.84
C LEU A 306 -14.23 -15.79 -7.94
N VAL A 307 -15.03 -16.72 -8.47
CA VAL A 307 -15.63 -17.85 -7.73
C VAL A 307 -14.60 -18.92 -7.32
N ASN A 308 -13.35 -18.84 -7.77
CA ASN A 308 -12.29 -19.75 -7.29
C ASN A 308 -11.39 -19.17 -6.18
N VAL A 309 -11.59 -17.92 -5.75
CA VAL A 309 -10.81 -17.31 -4.64
C VAL A 309 -11.60 -17.28 -3.31
N ALA A 310 -12.93 -17.49 -3.35
CA ALA A 310 -13.74 -17.64 -2.15
C ALA A 310 -13.69 -19.05 -1.52
N ARG A 311 -13.18 -20.06 -2.24
CA ARG A 311 -13.14 -21.47 -1.78
C ARG A 311 -11.88 -21.87 -1.01
N THR A 312 -10.88 -21.00 -0.90
CA THR A 312 -9.61 -21.29 -0.19
C THR A 312 -9.51 -20.61 1.18
N VAL A 313 -10.36 -19.63 1.47
CA VAL A 313 -10.39 -18.94 2.78
C VAL A 313 -11.22 -19.70 3.82
N ALA A 314 -12.05 -20.65 3.39
CA ALA A 314 -12.91 -21.46 4.25
C ALA A 314 -12.30 -22.83 4.65
N ARG A 315 -11.08 -23.17 4.21
CA ARG A 315 -10.45 -24.47 4.55
C ARG A 315 -9.23 -24.39 5.48
N ASP A 316 -8.60 -23.23 5.65
CA ASP A 316 -7.46 -23.07 6.59
C ASP A 316 -7.87 -22.75 8.04
N ARG A 317 -9.17 -22.61 8.32
CA ARG A 317 -9.68 -22.34 9.68
C ARG A 317 -10.08 -23.59 10.47
N LEU A 318 -10.00 -24.79 9.88
CA LEU A 318 -10.44 -26.04 10.50
C LEU A 318 -9.29 -26.99 10.90
N GLU A 319 -8.05 -26.72 10.48
CA GLU A 319 -6.87 -27.49 10.95
C GLU A 319 -6.17 -26.87 12.16
N TRP A 320 -6.51 -25.63 12.53
CA TRP A 320 -6.00 -24.97 13.75
C TRP A 320 -6.81 -25.34 15.01
N THR A 321 -8.07 -25.75 14.86
CA THR A 321 -8.95 -26.14 15.97
C THR A 321 -8.75 -27.58 16.46
N VAL A 322 -8.02 -28.42 15.71
CA VAL A 322 -7.73 -29.81 16.13
C VAL A 322 -6.36 -29.96 16.82
N ARG A 323 -5.48 -28.94 16.77
CA ARG A 323 -4.18 -28.91 17.49
C ARG A 323 -4.19 -28.08 18.78
N GLN A 324 -5.32 -28.04 19.47
CA GLN A 324 -5.43 -27.50 20.84
C GLN A 324 -6.07 -28.48 21.83
N LYS A 325 -6.26 -29.76 21.45
CA LYS A 325 -6.74 -30.80 22.37
C LYS A 325 -5.65 -31.44 23.24
N GLU A 326 -4.38 -31.06 23.08
CA GLU A 326 -3.30 -31.48 23.98
C GLU A 326 -3.08 -30.54 25.19
N LYS A 327 -3.90 -29.50 25.36
CA LYS A 327 -3.95 -28.69 26.59
C LYS A 327 -5.28 -28.81 27.35
N LEU A 328 -5.98 -29.92 27.18
CA LEU A 328 -7.06 -30.37 28.08
C LEU A 328 -6.57 -31.39 29.14
N VAL A 329 -5.27 -31.67 29.18
CA VAL A 329 -4.65 -32.46 30.28
C VAL A 329 -4.31 -31.57 31.49
N ASP A 330 -4.15 -30.26 31.30
CA ASP A 330 -3.88 -29.32 32.41
C ASP A 330 -5.17 -28.80 33.08
N LEU A 331 -6.34 -29.14 32.52
CA LEU A 331 -7.65 -28.89 33.16
C LEU A 331 -8.04 -30.02 34.13
N ALA A 332 -7.46 -31.22 33.98
CA ALA A 332 -7.59 -32.31 34.94
C ALA A 332 -6.84 -32.01 36.26
N GLY A 333 -5.75 -31.23 36.20
CA GLY A 333 -5.02 -30.75 37.38
C GLY A 333 -5.76 -29.68 38.19
N ARG A 334 -6.72 -28.96 37.57
CA ARG A 334 -7.48 -27.89 38.25
C ARG A 334 -8.81 -28.36 38.83
N LEU A 335 -9.29 -29.56 38.49
CA LEU A 335 -10.38 -30.23 39.20
C LEU A 335 -9.91 -30.92 40.50
N ALA A 336 -8.61 -31.18 40.65
CA ALA A 336 -8.03 -31.60 41.93
C ALA A 336 -8.01 -30.46 42.98
N ALA A 337 -8.06 -29.20 42.55
CA ALA A 337 -8.06 -28.04 43.46
C ALA A 337 -9.42 -27.71 44.09
N MET A 338 -10.51 -28.36 43.69
CA MET A 338 -11.76 -28.36 44.46
C MET A 338 -11.79 -29.46 45.55
N GLY A 339 -10.88 -30.43 45.50
CA GLY A 339 -10.73 -31.46 46.55
C GLY A 339 -10.05 -30.98 47.84
N VAL A 340 -9.34 -29.85 47.80
CA VAL A 340 -8.62 -29.30 48.98
C VAL A 340 -9.53 -28.45 49.89
N ARG A 341 -10.73 -28.07 49.43
CA ARG A 341 -11.76 -27.47 50.31
C ARG A 341 -12.49 -28.50 51.19
N LEU A 342 -12.14 -29.79 51.11
CA LEU A 342 -12.72 -30.88 51.89
C LEU A 342 -11.71 -31.67 52.74
N GLY A 343 -10.52 -31.10 52.99
CA GLY A 343 -9.66 -31.50 54.10
C GLY A 343 -9.11 -32.92 54.08
N TYR A 344 -8.17 -33.21 53.17
CA TYR A 344 -7.22 -34.31 53.33
C TYR A 344 -5.86 -33.98 52.69
N ALA A 345 -4.79 -34.43 53.37
CA ALA A 345 -3.37 -34.48 52.98
C ALA A 345 -2.47 -33.27 53.33
N THR A 346 -1.65 -33.50 54.36
CA THR A 346 -0.40 -32.82 54.70
C THR A 346 0.69 -33.10 53.66
N SER A 347 1.39 -32.07 53.19
CA SER A 347 2.72 -32.22 52.58
C SER A 347 3.58 -31.00 52.87
N THR A 348 4.60 -31.24 53.66
CA THR A 348 5.70 -30.37 54.05
C THR A 348 6.59 -30.07 52.85
N THR A 349 6.77 -28.79 52.48
CA THR A 349 7.96 -28.36 51.74
C THR A 349 8.30 -26.89 52.00
N ARG A 350 9.42 -26.72 52.73
CA ARG A 350 10.32 -25.57 52.87
C ARG A 350 9.91 -24.25 52.21
N THR A 351 9.55 -23.29 53.06
CA THR A 351 9.59 -21.85 52.78
C THR A 351 11.03 -21.35 52.75
N VAL A 352 11.48 -20.84 51.59
CA VAL A 352 12.47 -19.77 51.52
C VAL A 352 11.67 -18.46 51.56
N PRO A 353 11.88 -17.55 52.52
CA PRO A 353 11.15 -16.29 52.53
C PRO A 353 11.77 -15.38 51.47
N ASN A 354 10.98 -14.97 50.47
CA ASN A 354 11.34 -13.80 49.69
C ASN A 354 10.18 -12.80 49.77
N GLU A 355 10.43 -11.74 50.54
CA GLU A 355 9.62 -10.54 50.62
C GLU A 355 9.59 -9.85 49.26
N ALA A 356 8.59 -10.16 48.43
CA ALA A 356 8.22 -9.30 47.32
C ALA A 356 6.88 -8.66 47.66
N LYS A 357 6.93 -7.44 48.23
CA LYS A 357 5.79 -6.53 48.31
C LYS A 357 5.09 -6.53 46.94
N GLU A 358 3.78 -6.80 46.91
CA GLU A 358 2.95 -6.67 45.71
C GLU A 358 3.15 -5.26 45.12
N ALA A 359 3.97 -5.17 44.07
CA ALA A 359 4.27 -3.92 43.40
C ALA A 359 3.08 -3.54 42.52
N ARG A 360 2.56 -2.33 42.70
CA ARG A 360 1.50 -1.78 41.84
C ARG A 360 1.91 -1.89 40.36
N PRO A 361 1.01 -2.26 39.45
CA PRO A 361 1.33 -2.38 38.03
C PRO A 361 1.83 -1.04 37.49
N MET A 362 2.73 -1.09 36.51
CA MET A 362 3.34 0.11 35.92
C MET A 362 2.34 0.89 35.06
N VAL A 363 1.37 0.19 34.46
CA VAL A 363 0.19 0.80 33.84
C VAL A 363 -1.03 -0.03 34.21
N ALA A 364 -1.97 0.56 34.95
CA ALA A 364 -3.20 -0.11 35.34
C ALA A 364 -4.09 -0.43 34.12
N GLY A 365 -4.79 -1.56 34.15
CA GLY A 365 -5.80 -1.90 33.14
C GLY A 365 -7.02 -0.98 33.24
N ILE A 366 -7.64 -0.66 32.11
CA ILE A 366 -8.89 0.11 32.08
C ILE A 366 -10.05 -0.83 32.35
N THR A 367 -10.71 -0.68 33.50
CA THR A 367 -11.87 -1.50 33.90
C THR A 367 -13.18 -0.72 33.83
N THR A 368 -13.11 0.62 33.85
CA THR A 368 -14.28 1.52 33.79
C THR A 368 -14.35 2.22 32.45
N PHE A 369 -15.48 2.11 31.77
CA PHE A 369 -15.73 2.76 30.48
C PHE A 369 -16.90 3.74 30.59
N PRO A 370 -16.83 4.92 29.95
CA PRO A 370 -17.87 5.95 30.06
C PRO A 370 -19.18 5.57 29.34
N LYS A 371 -19.15 4.60 28.42
CA LYS A 371 -20.31 4.13 27.67
C LYS A 371 -20.47 2.62 27.83
N SER A 372 -21.72 2.14 27.85
CA SER A 372 -22.00 0.71 27.68
C SER A 372 -21.48 0.23 26.32
N ILE A 373 -21.35 -1.09 26.15
CA ILE A 373 -20.96 -1.67 24.86
C ILE A 373 -22.01 -1.33 23.82
N ASP A 374 -23.29 -1.50 24.16
CA ASP A 374 -24.42 -1.23 23.27
C ASP A 374 -24.45 0.24 22.82
N GLN A 375 -24.19 1.18 23.74
CA GLN A 375 -24.15 2.61 23.39
C GLN A 375 -22.96 2.93 22.45
N ALA A 376 -21.80 2.33 22.69
CA ALA A 376 -20.62 2.53 21.83
C ALA A 376 -20.82 1.90 20.44
N VAL A 377 -21.52 0.76 20.37
CA VAL A 377 -21.88 0.10 19.11
C VAL A 377 -22.92 0.94 18.36
N GLU A 378 -23.95 1.46 19.04
CA GLU A 378 -24.97 2.30 18.41
C GLU A 378 -24.38 3.60 17.86
N ASP A 379 -23.45 4.25 18.57
CA ASP A 379 -22.75 5.44 18.06
C ASP A 379 -21.97 5.12 16.77
N LYS A 380 -21.33 3.94 16.69
CA LYS A 380 -20.62 3.48 15.49
C LYS A 380 -21.59 3.16 14.34
N LEU A 381 -22.74 2.57 14.63
CA LEU A 381 -23.78 2.29 13.64
C LEU A 381 -24.40 3.58 13.09
N ALA A 382 -24.66 4.57 13.94
CA ALA A 382 -25.17 5.88 13.55
C ALA A 382 -24.16 6.67 12.68
N ALA A 383 -22.86 6.48 12.93
CA ALA A 383 -21.79 7.09 12.16
C ALA A 383 -21.47 6.37 10.83
N ASP A 384 -22.04 5.18 10.57
CA ASP A 384 -21.73 4.38 9.37
C ASP A 384 -22.36 5.01 8.10
N PRO A 385 -21.55 5.51 7.14
CA PRO A 385 -22.05 6.13 5.92
C PRO A 385 -22.83 5.17 5.01
N ALA A 386 -22.51 3.86 5.05
CA ALA A 386 -23.19 2.86 4.25
C ALA A 386 -24.61 2.61 4.77
N LEU A 387 -24.78 2.49 6.10
CA LEU A 387 -26.09 2.35 6.72
C LEU A 387 -26.93 3.61 6.53
N LYS A 388 -26.34 4.80 6.65
CA LYS A 388 -27.03 6.07 6.39
C LYS A 388 -27.59 6.13 4.97
N LYS A 389 -26.79 5.75 3.96
CA LYS A 389 -27.24 5.73 2.56
C LYS A 389 -28.38 4.74 2.32
N GLN A 390 -28.30 3.54 2.90
CA GLN A 390 -29.38 2.55 2.79
C GLN A 390 -30.66 3.05 3.45
N TRP A 391 -30.52 3.75 4.58
CA TRP A 391 -31.64 4.37 5.26
C TRP A 391 -32.33 5.44 4.42
N GLU A 392 -31.55 6.29 3.74
CA GLU A 392 -32.07 7.28 2.79
C GLU A 392 -32.83 6.60 1.64
N GLU A 393 -32.35 5.45 1.15
CA GLU A 393 -33.02 4.67 0.11
C GLU A 393 -34.37 4.10 0.59
N VAL A 394 -34.43 3.55 1.81
CA VAL A 394 -35.69 3.11 2.43
C VAL A 394 -36.68 4.28 2.53
N SER A 395 -36.23 5.41 3.08
CA SER A 395 -37.06 6.62 3.23
C SER A 395 -37.59 7.12 1.88
N MET A 396 -36.75 7.22 0.85
CA MET A 396 -37.16 7.62 -0.50
C MET A 396 -38.22 6.68 -1.08
N ARG A 397 -38.09 5.37 -0.86
CA ARG A 397 -39.04 4.39 -1.36
C ARG A 397 -40.40 4.48 -0.65
N PHE A 398 -40.43 4.81 0.64
CA PHE A 398 -41.68 5.14 1.34
C PHE A 398 -42.42 6.33 0.68
N HIS A 399 -41.70 7.38 0.26
CA HIS A 399 -42.27 8.55 -0.43
C HIS A 399 -42.82 8.24 -1.83
N HIS A 400 -42.32 7.17 -2.46
CA HIS A 400 -42.82 6.70 -3.76
C HIS A 400 -44.06 5.82 -3.63
N VAL A 401 -44.21 5.08 -2.52
CA VAL A 401 -45.30 4.13 -2.31
C VAL A 401 -46.51 4.78 -1.63
N TYR A 402 -46.30 5.56 -0.57
CA TYR A 402 -47.39 6.07 0.29
C TYR A 402 -47.68 7.55 0.08
N ALA A 403 -48.96 7.92 0.23
CA ALA A 403 -49.38 9.32 0.26
C ALA A 403 -48.94 10.04 1.55
N GLN A 404 -48.86 9.30 2.66
CA GLN A 404 -48.37 9.77 3.96
C GLN A 404 -47.20 8.88 4.43
N PRO A 405 -45.97 9.16 3.99
CA PRO A 405 -44.81 8.28 4.24
C PRO A 405 -44.47 8.17 5.74
N GLU A 406 -44.61 9.25 6.51
CA GLU A 406 -44.31 9.25 7.95
C GLU A 406 -45.27 8.36 8.75
N ALA A 407 -46.56 8.40 8.43
CA ALA A 407 -47.58 7.56 9.05
C ALA A 407 -47.36 6.08 8.71
N ALA A 408 -47.06 5.79 7.45
CA ALA A 408 -46.77 4.43 6.99
C ALA A 408 -45.48 3.86 7.58
N PHE A 409 -44.45 4.69 7.73
CA PHE A 409 -43.22 4.33 8.40
C PHE A 409 -43.44 4.00 9.88
N LYS A 410 -44.21 4.83 10.59
CA LYS A 410 -44.59 4.57 11.99
C LYS A 410 -45.41 3.28 12.14
N ALA A 411 -46.33 3.02 11.19
CA ALA A 411 -47.13 1.80 11.16
C ALA A 411 -46.27 0.55 10.89
N ALA A 412 -45.21 0.67 10.09
CA ALA A 412 -44.27 -0.42 9.82
C ALA A 412 -43.43 -0.80 11.06
N ASN A 413 -43.26 0.11 12.02
CA ASN A 413 -42.57 -0.10 13.30
C ASN A 413 -41.18 -0.75 13.12
N VAL A 414 -40.29 -0.04 12.45
CA VAL A 414 -38.94 -0.52 12.13
C VAL A 414 -38.13 -0.86 13.39
N ASP A 415 -38.37 -0.18 14.53
CA ASP A 415 -37.71 -0.47 15.79
C ASP A 415 -38.04 -1.87 16.33
N ALA A 416 -39.29 -2.32 16.19
CA ALA A 416 -39.68 -3.69 16.51
C ALA A 416 -39.05 -4.71 15.54
N MET A 417 -38.87 -4.33 14.27
CA MET A 417 -38.21 -5.19 13.26
C MET A 417 -36.71 -5.35 13.52
N LEU A 418 -36.06 -4.37 14.14
CA LEU A 418 -34.67 -4.46 14.57
C LEU A 418 -34.49 -5.43 15.74
N SER A 419 -35.49 -5.52 16.61
CA SER A 419 -35.44 -6.36 17.82
C SER A 419 -35.85 -7.81 17.58
N ASP A 420 -36.74 -8.07 16.60
CA ASP A 420 -37.24 -9.42 16.29
C ASP A 420 -37.27 -9.70 14.77
N GLN A 421 -36.44 -10.65 14.36
CA GLN A 421 -36.32 -11.10 12.96
C GLN A 421 -37.62 -11.75 12.43
N ALA A 422 -38.41 -12.41 13.29
CA ALA A 422 -39.68 -13.00 12.89
C ALA A 422 -40.73 -11.93 12.60
N THR A 423 -40.80 -10.91 13.45
CA THR A 423 -41.62 -9.71 13.22
C THR A 423 -41.17 -8.97 11.97
N ALA A 424 -39.87 -8.81 11.74
CA ALA A 424 -39.34 -8.20 10.51
C ALA A 424 -39.81 -8.93 9.24
N ALA A 425 -39.66 -10.26 9.19
CA ALA A 425 -40.06 -11.06 8.04
C ALA A 425 -41.57 -10.96 7.75
N ARG A 426 -42.40 -10.99 8.80
CA ARG A 426 -43.87 -10.84 8.67
C ARG A 426 -44.25 -9.46 8.16
N THR A 427 -43.66 -8.41 8.71
CA THR A 427 -43.95 -7.03 8.29
C THR A 427 -43.50 -6.76 6.85
N ILE A 428 -42.31 -7.24 6.45
CA ILE A 428 -41.82 -7.11 5.07
C ILE A 428 -42.76 -7.84 4.09
N ALA A 429 -43.19 -9.06 4.43
CA ALA A 429 -44.15 -9.81 3.61
C ALA A 429 -45.51 -9.09 3.51
N ARG A 430 -45.98 -8.48 4.60
CA ARG A 430 -47.21 -7.67 4.59
C ARG A 430 -47.06 -6.40 3.76
N ILE A 431 -45.90 -5.72 3.80
CA ILE A 431 -45.66 -4.56 2.94
C ILE A 431 -45.69 -4.99 1.47
N ALA A 432 -45.13 -6.14 1.13
CA ALA A 432 -45.11 -6.64 -0.24
C ALA A 432 -46.50 -7.06 -0.78
N ASN A 433 -47.31 -7.70 0.06
CA ASN A 433 -48.58 -8.31 -0.36
C ASN A 433 -49.81 -7.45 -0.05
N GLU A 434 -49.78 -6.66 1.02
CA GLU A 434 -50.88 -5.85 1.55
C GLU A 434 -50.40 -4.43 1.94
N PRO A 435 -49.81 -3.66 1.01
CA PRO A 435 -49.21 -2.36 1.34
C PRO A 435 -50.24 -1.37 1.90
N GLU A 436 -51.50 -1.46 1.48
CA GLU A 436 -52.58 -0.59 1.97
C GLU A 436 -52.82 -0.73 3.49
N SER A 437 -52.40 -1.83 4.12
CA SER A 437 -52.51 -2.04 5.56
C SER A 437 -51.59 -1.11 6.39
N PHE A 438 -50.60 -0.49 5.76
CA PHE A 438 -49.69 0.48 6.40
C PHE A 438 -50.05 1.93 6.06
N GLY A 439 -50.94 2.17 5.09
CA GLY A 439 -51.38 3.52 4.75
C GLY A 439 -51.89 3.63 3.31
N ALA A 440 -52.52 4.76 3.00
CA ALA A 440 -53.03 5.02 1.66
C ALA A 440 -51.88 5.12 0.65
N LEU A 441 -51.97 4.35 -0.43
CA LEU A 441 -51.02 4.41 -1.55
C LEU A 441 -51.12 5.74 -2.28
N LYS A 442 -49.99 6.18 -2.85
CA LYS A 442 -49.93 7.41 -3.64
C LYS A 442 -50.75 7.28 -4.92
N GLY A 443 -51.44 8.34 -5.33
CA GLY A 443 -52.34 8.35 -6.48
C GLY A 443 -53.70 7.67 -6.21
N LYS A 444 -54.64 7.81 -7.16
CA LYS A 444 -56.03 7.32 -7.05
C LYS A 444 -56.39 6.43 -8.22
N THR A 445 -57.27 5.45 -7.97
CA THR A 445 -57.84 4.55 -8.99
C THR A 445 -59.36 4.72 -9.03
N GLY A 446 -59.91 5.06 -10.19
CA GLY A 446 -61.35 5.23 -10.37
C GLY A 446 -61.71 5.96 -11.66
N LEU A 447 -63.00 5.95 -12.01
CA LEU A 447 -63.55 6.64 -13.18
C LEU A 447 -63.33 8.17 -13.15
N LEU A 448 -63.19 8.74 -11.94
CA LEU A 448 -62.96 10.18 -11.71
C LEU A 448 -61.49 10.56 -11.43
N ALA A 449 -60.55 9.60 -11.51
CA ALA A 449 -59.14 9.87 -11.24
C ALA A 449 -58.43 10.51 -12.44
N SER A 450 -57.62 11.55 -12.19
CA SER A 450 -56.86 12.24 -13.25
C SER A 450 -55.79 11.34 -13.86
N ARG A 451 -55.26 11.71 -15.04
CA ARG A 451 -54.13 10.99 -15.65
C ARG A 451 -52.90 10.97 -14.72
N GLY A 452 -52.64 12.06 -13.99
CA GLY A 452 -51.57 12.15 -13.01
C GLY A 452 -51.76 11.17 -11.85
N ASP A 453 -52.97 11.10 -11.30
CA ASP A 453 -53.30 10.19 -10.19
C ASP A 453 -53.09 8.71 -10.56
N LYS A 454 -53.42 8.33 -11.79
CA LYS A 454 -53.23 6.96 -12.30
C LYS A 454 -51.74 6.63 -12.51
N VAL A 455 -50.95 7.60 -12.98
CA VAL A 455 -49.49 7.46 -13.14
C VAL A 455 -48.80 7.34 -11.79
N ASP A 456 -49.19 8.16 -10.81
CA ASP A 456 -48.64 8.09 -9.46
C ASP A 456 -49.01 6.77 -8.77
N ARG A 457 -50.21 6.23 -9.01
CA ARG A 457 -50.59 4.90 -8.53
C ARG A 457 -49.76 3.79 -9.14
N ASP A 458 -49.58 3.79 -10.47
CA ASP A 458 -48.74 2.79 -11.15
C ASP A 458 -47.29 2.83 -10.64
N ARG A 459 -46.76 4.05 -10.41
CA ARG A 459 -45.44 4.23 -9.80
C ARG A 459 -45.38 3.70 -8.37
N ALA A 460 -46.42 3.93 -7.55
CA ALA A 460 -46.49 3.42 -6.19
C ALA A 460 -46.44 1.89 -6.18
N LEU A 461 -47.28 1.23 -6.97
CA LEU A 461 -47.35 -0.23 -7.06
C LEU A 461 -46.01 -0.85 -7.52
N LYS A 462 -45.34 -0.24 -8.50
CA LYS A 462 -44.01 -0.68 -8.96
C LYS A 462 -42.91 -0.53 -7.90
N ASN A 463 -43.11 0.32 -6.89
CA ASN A 463 -42.14 0.55 -5.82
C ASN A 463 -42.44 -0.23 -4.52
N VAL A 464 -43.55 -0.99 -4.45
CA VAL A 464 -43.90 -1.80 -3.27
C VAL A 464 -42.87 -2.90 -3.01
N THR A 465 -42.58 -3.76 -3.99
CA THR A 465 -41.57 -4.82 -3.82
C THR A 465 -40.17 -4.25 -3.57
N PRO A 466 -39.70 -3.24 -4.34
CA PRO A 466 -38.42 -2.59 -4.03
C PRO A 466 -38.35 -1.95 -2.64
N LEU A 467 -39.47 -1.44 -2.10
CA LEU A 467 -39.53 -0.95 -0.73
C LEU A 467 -39.31 -2.10 0.28
N ALA A 468 -40.03 -3.20 0.13
CA ALA A 468 -39.87 -4.39 0.98
C ALA A 468 -38.42 -4.93 0.94
N ASP A 469 -37.82 -5.00 -0.25
CA ASP A 469 -36.43 -5.43 -0.45
C ASP A 469 -35.44 -4.48 0.22
N SER A 470 -35.63 -3.16 0.08
CA SER A 470 -34.75 -2.16 0.70
C SER A 470 -34.77 -2.22 2.24
N ILE A 471 -35.93 -2.51 2.85
CA ILE A 471 -36.04 -2.71 4.30
C ILE A 471 -35.30 -3.99 4.71
N SER A 472 -35.48 -5.08 3.97
CA SER A 472 -34.76 -6.35 4.21
C SER A 472 -33.24 -6.18 4.14
N ASP A 473 -32.75 -5.46 3.12
CA ASP A 473 -31.34 -5.18 2.91
C ASP A 473 -30.75 -4.27 4.00
N TYR A 474 -31.51 -3.27 4.45
CA TYR A 474 -31.12 -2.39 5.55
C TYR A 474 -30.98 -3.18 6.87
N LEU A 475 -31.98 -3.97 7.23
CA LEU A 475 -31.97 -4.76 8.47
C LEU A 475 -30.82 -5.78 8.48
N ARG A 476 -30.55 -6.43 7.36
CA ARG A 476 -29.42 -7.36 7.22
C ARG A 476 -28.08 -6.63 7.40
N GLN A 477 -27.88 -5.52 6.70
CA GLN A 477 -26.63 -4.75 6.77
C GLN A 477 -26.40 -4.17 8.17
N ARG A 478 -27.45 -3.66 8.82
CA ARG A 478 -27.38 -3.16 10.19
C ARG A 478 -27.03 -4.26 11.19
N GLY A 479 -27.69 -5.42 11.12
CA GLY A 479 -27.39 -6.55 12.01
C GLY A 479 -25.99 -7.13 11.82
N ASP A 480 -25.48 -7.16 10.59
CA ASP A 480 -24.09 -7.57 10.31
C ASP A 480 -23.07 -6.53 10.81
N ALA A 481 -23.38 -5.24 10.70
CA ALA A 481 -22.54 -4.18 11.25
C ALA A 481 -22.54 -4.22 12.78
N GLU A 482 -23.69 -4.44 13.41
CA GLU A 482 -23.84 -4.52 14.86
C GLU A 482 -23.00 -5.65 15.45
N ARG A 483 -23.12 -6.88 14.90
CA ARG A 483 -22.32 -8.03 15.34
C ARG A 483 -20.81 -7.78 15.22
N ARG A 484 -20.37 -7.17 14.11
CA ARG A 484 -18.95 -6.85 13.88
C ARG A 484 -18.47 -5.80 14.88
N ASN A 485 -19.18 -4.68 15.00
CA ASN A 485 -18.84 -3.59 15.90
C ASN A 485 -18.84 -4.04 17.37
N HIS A 486 -19.76 -4.92 17.76
CA HIS A 486 -19.83 -5.50 19.09
C HIS A 486 -18.62 -6.41 19.39
N ALA A 487 -18.24 -7.27 18.44
CA ALA A 487 -17.06 -8.11 18.58
C ALA A 487 -15.75 -7.29 18.65
N GLU A 488 -15.64 -6.24 17.83
CA GLU A 488 -14.51 -5.32 17.84
C GLU A 488 -14.42 -4.54 19.16
N GLU A 489 -15.54 -4.02 19.67
CA GLU A 489 -15.59 -3.28 20.93
C GLU A 489 -15.18 -4.18 22.11
N LEU A 490 -15.66 -5.42 22.16
CA LEU A 490 -15.25 -6.39 23.17
C LEU A 490 -13.75 -6.70 23.10
N ALA A 491 -13.20 -6.85 21.89
CA ALA A 491 -11.78 -7.11 21.70
C ALA A 491 -10.92 -5.93 22.18
N VAL A 492 -11.30 -4.70 21.84
CA VAL A 492 -10.62 -3.48 22.29
C VAL A 492 -10.68 -3.35 23.81
N ARG A 493 -11.86 -3.51 24.42
CA ARG A 493 -12.01 -3.43 25.89
C ARG A 493 -11.19 -4.49 26.62
N ARG A 494 -11.12 -5.71 26.08
CA ARG A 494 -10.27 -6.78 26.62
C ARG A 494 -8.78 -6.45 26.52
N GLN A 495 -8.34 -5.82 25.44
CA GLN A 495 -6.93 -5.43 25.29
C GLN A 495 -6.55 -4.34 26.30
N VAL A 496 -7.37 -3.28 26.41
CA VAL A 496 -7.05 -2.17 27.32
C VAL A 496 -7.25 -2.51 28.80
N SER A 497 -7.99 -3.57 29.13
CA SER A 497 -8.14 -4.07 30.50
C SER A 497 -6.93 -4.87 30.98
N LEU A 498 -6.00 -5.24 30.09
CA LEU A 498 -4.74 -5.87 30.48
C LEU A 498 -3.86 -4.87 31.23
N GLU A 499 -3.29 -5.29 32.35
CA GLU A 499 -2.30 -4.50 33.09
C GLU A 499 -0.90 -4.70 32.52
N ILE A 500 -0.05 -3.69 32.67
CA ILE A 500 1.38 -3.82 32.39
C ILE A 500 2.10 -4.03 33.73
N PRO A 501 2.75 -5.19 33.93
CA PRO A 501 3.38 -5.51 35.21
C PRO A 501 4.53 -4.55 35.52
N ALA A 502 4.79 -4.34 36.80
CA ALA A 502 5.98 -3.63 37.25
C ALA A 502 7.23 -4.48 37.00
N LEU A 503 8.31 -3.81 36.61
CA LEU A 503 9.64 -4.42 36.49
C LEU A 503 10.41 -4.30 37.80
N SER A 504 11.18 -5.33 38.13
CA SER A 504 12.18 -5.35 39.18
C SER A 504 13.23 -4.26 38.96
N SER A 505 13.89 -3.83 40.04
CA SER A 505 14.97 -2.84 39.97
C SER A 505 16.09 -3.31 39.05
N ASN A 506 16.41 -4.61 39.07
CA ASN A 506 17.42 -5.21 38.20
C ASN A 506 17.00 -5.13 36.72
N ALA A 507 15.79 -5.57 36.38
CA ALA A 507 15.27 -5.52 35.01
C ALA A 507 15.16 -4.09 34.45
N LYS A 508 14.79 -3.11 35.28
CA LYS A 508 14.80 -1.69 34.89
C LYS A 508 16.21 -1.21 34.53
N SER A 509 17.20 -1.52 35.35
CA SER A 509 18.60 -1.12 35.10
C SER A 509 19.17 -1.73 33.82
N VAL A 510 18.79 -2.98 33.52
CA VAL A 510 19.15 -3.65 32.27
C VAL A 510 18.50 -2.97 31.08
N LEU A 511 17.21 -2.65 31.13
CA LEU A 511 16.54 -1.92 30.04
C LEU A 511 17.12 -0.52 29.82
N GLU A 512 17.50 0.20 30.87
CA GLU A 512 18.15 1.51 30.72
C GLU A 512 19.49 1.39 29.98
N ARG A 513 20.30 0.38 30.30
CA ARG A 513 21.55 0.12 29.57
C ARG A 513 21.30 -0.28 28.11
N VAL A 514 20.28 -1.10 27.86
CA VAL A 514 19.87 -1.47 26.49
C VAL A 514 19.41 -0.24 25.72
N ARG A 515 18.64 0.67 26.34
CA ARG A 515 18.24 1.95 25.74
C ARG A 515 19.46 2.78 25.38
N ASP A 516 20.38 2.96 26.32
CA ASP A 516 21.57 3.79 26.09
C ASP A 516 22.49 3.16 25.00
N ALA A 517 22.52 1.82 24.90
CA ALA A 517 23.20 1.10 23.83
C ALA A 517 22.51 1.30 22.46
N ILE A 518 21.18 1.28 22.42
CA ILE A 518 20.39 1.61 21.22
C ILE A 518 20.68 3.05 20.78
N ASP A 519 20.69 4.01 21.71
CA ASP A 519 20.95 5.42 21.42
C ASP A 519 22.39 5.67 20.90
N ARG A 520 23.36 4.88 21.39
CA ARG A 520 24.75 4.90 20.91
C ARG A 520 25.00 4.07 19.63
N ASN A 521 23.96 3.44 19.07
CA ASN A 521 24.07 2.51 17.94
C ASN A 521 25.03 1.33 18.20
N ASP A 522 25.13 0.90 19.47
CA ASP A 522 26.00 -0.18 19.96
C ASP A 522 25.18 -1.26 20.69
N LEU A 523 24.11 -1.70 20.02
CA LEU A 523 23.17 -2.73 20.50
C LEU A 523 23.83 -4.06 20.92
N PRO A 524 24.86 -4.59 20.24
CA PRO A 524 25.51 -5.85 20.63
C PRO A 524 26.01 -5.84 22.08
N SER A 525 26.64 -4.75 22.51
CA SER A 525 27.17 -4.57 23.87
C SER A 525 26.07 -4.51 24.94
N GLY A 526 24.91 -3.91 24.61
CA GLY A 526 23.76 -3.87 25.51
C GLY A 526 23.04 -5.23 25.65
N LEU A 527 23.05 -6.04 24.60
CA LEU A 527 22.42 -7.36 24.54
C LEU A 527 23.19 -8.43 25.33
N GLU A 528 24.52 -8.38 25.30
CA GLU A 528 25.38 -9.34 26.00
C GLU A 528 25.12 -9.33 27.52
N TYR A 529 24.82 -8.16 28.07
CA TYR A 529 24.47 -7.99 29.49
C TYR A 529 23.03 -8.41 29.80
N ALA A 530 22.06 -8.09 28.93
CA ALA A 530 20.66 -8.48 29.11
C ALA A 530 20.43 -10.00 29.05
N LEU A 531 21.30 -10.71 28.31
CA LEU A 531 21.28 -12.17 28.17
C LEU A 531 22.07 -12.90 29.28
N ALA A 532 22.82 -12.18 30.13
CA ALA A 532 23.66 -12.77 31.17
C ALA A 532 22.85 -13.33 32.36
N ASP A 533 21.70 -12.72 32.69
CA ASP A 533 20.81 -13.16 33.77
C ASP A 533 19.52 -13.77 33.22
N LYS A 534 19.36 -15.09 33.41
CA LYS A 534 18.19 -15.84 32.94
C LYS A 534 16.88 -15.39 33.60
N MET A 535 16.92 -14.91 34.84
CA MET A 535 15.72 -14.44 35.55
C MET A 535 15.26 -13.10 35.00
N VAL A 536 16.18 -12.16 34.79
CA VAL A 536 15.88 -10.85 34.17
C VAL A 536 15.36 -11.04 32.75
N LYS A 537 15.97 -11.93 31.97
CA LYS A 537 15.50 -12.23 30.61
C LYS A 537 14.04 -12.70 30.60
N ALA A 538 13.69 -13.67 31.45
CA ALA A 538 12.31 -14.16 31.54
C ALA A 538 11.31 -13.08 31.97
N GLU A 539 11.73 -12.18 32.87
CA GLU A 539 10.94 -11.03 33.30
C GLU A 539 10.69 -10.04 32.14
N LEU A 540 11.73 -9.70 31.37
CA LEU A 540 11.63 -8.82 30.20
C LEU A 540 10.78 -9.42 29.08
N GLU A 541 10.87 -10.73 28.84
CA GLU A 541 10.01 -11.45 27.89
C GLU A 541 8.53 -11.39 28.32
N GLY A 542 8.25 -11.63 29.61
CA GLY A 542 6.91 -11.54 30.18
C GLY A 542 6.33 -10.12 30.09
N PHE A 543 7.14 -9.11 30.41
CA PHE A 543 6.79 -7.71 30.28
C PHE A 543 6.50 -7.33 28.82
N ALA A 544 7.35 -7.73 27.88
CA ALA A 544 7.16 -7.44 26.48
C ALA A 544 5.91 -8.11 25.90
N LYS A 545 5.59 -9.33 26.36
CA LYS A 545 4.35 -10.02 26.00
C LYS A 545 3.13 -9.22 26.46
N ALA A 546 3.11 -8.72 27.71
CA ALA A 546 2.02 -7.89 28.22
C ALA A 546 1.86 -6.58 27.42
N VAL A 547 2.97 -5.93 27.06
CA VAL A 547 2.98 -4.73 26.21
C VAL A 547 2.41 -5.04 24.82
N ASN A 548 2.79 -6.17 24.22
CA ASN A 548 2.33 -6.58 22.90
C ASN A 548 0.84 -6.95 22.88
N GLU A 549 0.35 -7.64 23.91
CA GLU A 549 -1.06 -8.03 24.03
C GLU A 549 -1.97 -6.82 24.27
N ARG A 550 -1.50 -5.83 25.05
CA ARG A 550 -2.27 -4.61 25.35
C ARG A 550 -2.25 -3.58 24.23
N PHE A 551 -1.08 -3.31 23.66
CA PHE A 551 -0.88 -2.18 22.74
C PHE A 551 -0.61 -2.61 21.30
N GLY A 552 -0.27 -3.88 21.04
CA GLY A 552 0.12 -4.39 19.73
C GLY A 552 1.64 -4.46 19.51
N GLU A 553 2.09 -5.42 18.71
CA GLU A 553 3.52 -5.77 18.56
C GLU A 553 4.42 -4.69 17.95
N ARG A 554 3.85 -3.67 17.30
CA ARG A 554 4.62 -2.64 16.55
C ARG A 554 4.30 -1.22 16.97
N THR A 555 3.57 -1.05 18.06
CA THR A 555 3.00 0.25 18.44
C THR A 555 4.07 1.25 18.86
N PHE A 556 5.15 0.79 19.50
CA PHE A 556 6.23 1.65 19.98
C PHE A 556 7.48 1.64 19.09
N LEU A 557 7.49 0.95 17.95
CA LEU A 557 8.65 0.89 17.05
C LEU A 557 8.84 2.12 16.14
N PRO A 558 7.78 2.74 15.56
CA PRO A 558 7.93 3.87 14.65
C PRO A 558 8.61 5.09 15.29
N LEU A 559 9.23 5.95 14.47
CA LEU A 559 9.79 7.22 14.94
C LEU A 559 8.73 8.15 15.55
N ALA A 560 7.48 8.08 15.06
CA ALA A 560 6.36 8.83 15.64
C ALA A 560 6.04 8.43 17.11
N ALA A 561 6.54 7.29 17.57
CA ALA A 561 6.43 6.82 18.94
C ALA A 561 7.70 7.06 19.77
N LYS A 562 8.65 7.88 19.28
CA LYS A 562 9.91 8.19 19.99
C LYS A 562 9.63 8.90 21.31
N ASP A 563 8.74 9.89 21.29
CA ASP A 563 8.39 10.71 22.45
C ASP A 563 6.93 10.52 22.84
N ALA A 564 6.64 10.65 24.14
CA ALA A 564 5.30 10.51 24.71
C ALA A 564 4.39 11.75 24.48
N ASN A 565 4.66 12.56 23.45
CA ASN A 565 3.95 13.82 23.18
C ASN A 565 3.37 13.89 21.76
N GLY A 566 3.59 12.87 20.92
CA GLY A 566 3.20 12.85 19.51
C GLY A 566 1.85 12.18 19.22
N GLU A 567 1.53 12.03 17.94
CA GLU A 567 0.30 11.38 17.46
C GLU A 567 0.18 9.92 17.95
N ALA A 568 1.29 9.20 18.06
CA ALA A 568 1.30 7.84 18.59
C ALA A 568 0.84 7.79 20.06
N PHE A 569 1.27 8.75 20.89
CA PHE A 569 0.83 8.85 22.28
C PHE A 569 -0.66 9.18 22.38
N GLN A 570 -1.16 10.11 21.55
CA GLN A 570 -2.58 10.45 21.52
C GLN A 570 -3.46 9.26 21.10
N ARG A 571 -2.99 8.46 20.14
CA ARG A 571 -3.69 7.25 19.69
C ARG A 571 -3.75 6.19 20.79
N VAL A 572 -2.61 5.90 21.42
CA VAL A 572 -2.50 4.90 22.49
C VAL A 572 -3.30 5.29 23.73
N THR A 573 -3.35 6.58 24.04
CA THR A 573 -4.03 7.10 25.23
C THR A 573 -5.47 7.59 24.97
N SER A 574 -6.01 7.30 23.79
CA SER A 574 -7.40 7.62 23.48
C SER A 574 -8.33 6.88 24.44
N GLY A 575 -9.25 7.62 25.08
CA GLY A 575 -10.17 7.07 26.09
C GLY A 575 -9.59 6.84 27.50
N MET A 576 -8.32 7.19 27.74
CA MET A 576 -7.72 7.13 29.08
C MET A 576 -7.98 8.40 29.90
N ASN A 577 -8.08 8.26 31.23
CA ASN A 577 -8.13 9.39 32.15
C ASN A 577 -6.74 10.01 32.39
N ALA A 578 -6.67 11.17 33.06
CA ALA A 578 -5.41 11.90 33.26
C ALA A 578 -4.35 11.09 34.04
N ALA A 579 -4.77 10.29 35.04
CA ALA A 579 -3.86 9.45 35.82
C ALA A 579 -3.27 8.33 34.95
N GLN A 580 -4.09 7.63 34.18
CA GLN A 580 -3.68 6.58 33.24
C GLN A 580 -2.75 7.12 32.14
N LYS A 581 -3.04 8.32 31.63
CA LYS A 581 -2.14 9.01 30.69
C LYS A 581 -0.76 9.25 31.29
N SER A 582 -0.70 9.65 32.55
CA SER A 582 0.57 9.85 33.26
C SER A 582 1.33 8.54 33.46
N GLU A 583 0.64 7.45 33.83
CA GLU A 583 1.24 6.11 33.94
C GLU A 583 1.84 5.65 32.60
N VAL A 584 1.09 5.77 31.51
CA VAL A 584 1.56 5.42 30.16
C VAL A 584 2.74 6.31 29.75
N GLN A 585 2.73 7.60 30.09
CA GLN A 585 3.81 8.54 29.80
C GLN A 585 5.10 8.17 30.53
N GLN A 586 5.01 7.80 31.81
CA GLN A 586 6.17 7.34 32.60
C GLN A 586 6.71 6.00 32.09
N ALA A 587 5.81 5.10 31.70
CA ALA A 587 6.14 3.78 31.17
C ALA A 587 6.63 3.79 29.71
N TRP A 588 6.47 4.91 29.00
CA TRP A 588 6.58 4.99 27.53
C TRP A 588 7.93 4.50 27.01
N ASN A 589 9.02 5.04 27.57
CA ASN A 589 10.37 4.70 27.14
C ASN A 589 10.69 3.22 27.43
N THR A 590 10.28 2.72 28.60
CA THR A 590 10.47 1.32 29.00
C THR A 590 9.74 0.36 28.06
N MET A 591 8.48 0.66 27.72
CA MET A 591 7.69 -0.15 26.76
C MET A 591 8.26 -0.09 25.34
N ARG A 592 8.79 1.06 24.93
CA ARG A 592 9.49 1.21 23.65
C ARG A 592 10.77 0.38 23.59
N THR A 593 11.63 0.51 24.59
CA THR A 593 12.92 -0.19 24.63
C THR A 593 12.72 -1.71 24.62
N VAL A 594 11.75 -2.24 25.36
CA VAL A 594 11.51 -3.70 25.34
C VAL A 594 10.98 -4.19 23.98
N GLN A 595 10.16 -3.39 23.27
CA GLN A 595 9.72 -3.77 21.92
C GLN A 595 10.88 -3.72 20.91
N GLN A 596 11.77 -2.73 21.00
CA GLN A 596 12.97 -2.66 20.18
C GLN A 596 13.90 -3.85 20.43
N LEU A 597 14.10 -4.22 21.70
CA LEU A 597 14.85 -5.41 22.11
C LEU A 597 14.27 -6.68 21.48
N ASN A 598 12.97 -6.93 21.65
CA ASN A 598 12.30 -8.10 21.06
C ASN A 598 12.35 -8.11 19.53
N ALA A 599 12.20 -6.96 18.86
CA ALA A 599 12.31 -6.87 17.41
C ALA A 599 13.73 -7.22 16.91
N HIS A 600 14.75 -6.81 17.67
CA HIS A 600 16.14 -7.15 17.37
C HIS A 600 16.42 -8.64 17.58
N GLU A 601 16.00 -9.23 18.71
CA GLU A 601 16.18 -10.67 18.98
C GLU A 601 15.51 -11.55 17.91
N ARG A 602 14.30 -11.18 17.47
CA ARG A 602 13.61 -11.85 16.36
C ARG A 602 14.43 -11.76 15.06
N SER A 603 15.04 -10.61 14.79
CA SER A 603 15.87 -10.41 13.59
C SER A 603 17.16 -11.23 13.64
N VAL A 604 17.85 -11.27 14.78
CA VAL A 604 19.05 -12.10 14.99
C VAL A 604 18.71 -13.60 14.87
N THR A 605 17.59 -14.04 15.45
CA THR A 605 17.15 -15.44 15.35
C THR A 605 16.81 -15.81 13.91
N ALA A 606 16.12 -14.94 13.17
CA ALA A 606 15.82 -15.15 11.76
C ALA A 606 17.08 -15.20 10.89
N LEU A 607 18.09 -14.38 11.18
CA LEU A 607 19.40 -14.41 10.50
C LEU A 607 20.13 -15.72 10.77
N LYS A 608 20.21 -16.17 12.02
CA LYS A 608 20.80 -17.47 12.38
C LYS A 608 20.09 -18.63 11.69
N GLN A 609 18.76 -18.63 11.66
CA GLN A 609 17.97 -19.65 10.96
C GLN A 609 18.25 -19.64 9.44
N ALA A 610 18.31 -18.45 8.83
CA ALA A 610 18.64 -18.31 7.41
C ALA A 610 20.07 -18.80 7.09
N GLU A 611 21.03 -18.57 7.98
CA GLU A 611 22.41 -19.05 7.86
C GLU A 611 22.50 -20.56 7.99
N THR A 612 21.81 -21.16 8.98
CA THR A 612 21.72 -22.62 9.11
C THR A 612 21.09 -23.26 7.87
N LEU A 613 20.04 -22.65 7.30
CA LEU A 613 19.40 -23.14 6.08
C LEU A 613 20.33 -23.04 4.86
N ARG A 614 21.21 -22.03 4.80
CA ARG A 614 22.24 -21.91 3.75
C ARG A 614 23.30 -22.99 3.89
N GLN A 615 23.79 -23.24 5.10
CA GLN A 615 24.79 -24.29 5.38
C GLN A 615 24.25 -25.69 5.04
N THR A 616 23.02 -26.02 5.44
CA THR A 616 22.39 -27.31 5.09
C THR A 616 22.18 -27.48 3.58
N LYS A 617 21.93 -26.39 2.85
CA LYS A 617 21.76 -26.41 1.38
C LYS A 617 23.10 -26.53 0.65
N SER A 618 24.16 -25.97 1.22
CA SER A 618 25.56 -26.08 0.76
C SER A 618 26.07 -27.52 0.90
N GLU A 619 25.82 -28.16 2.04
CA GLU A 619 26.22 -29.56 2.29
C GLU A 619 25.46 -30.55 1.40
N GLY A 620 24.17 -30.30 1.13
CA GLY A 620 23.37 -31.10 0.19
C GLY A 620 23.78 -30.98 -1.28
N LEU A 621 24.58 -29.97 -1.65
CA LEU A 621 25.16 -29.80 -2.99
C LEU A 621 26.57 -30.41 -3.10
N SER A 622 27.24 -30.70 -1.98
CA SER A 622 28.55 -31.37 -1.94
C SER A 622 28.45 -32.91 -1.97
N LEU A 623 27.24 -33.46 -1.79
CA LEU A 623 26.95 -34.91 -1.72
C LEU A 623 26.18 -35.42 -2.97
N LYS A 624 26.16 -34.66 -4.06
CA LYS A 624 25.73 -35.08 -5.39
C LYS A 624 26.83 -34.76 -6.39
#